data_AF-A0A2T0XGM3-F1
#
_entry.id   AF-A0A2T0XGM3-F1
#
_cell.length_a   1.000
_cell.length_b   1.000
_cell.length_c   1.000
_cell.angle_alpha   90.00
_cell.angle_beta   90.00
_cell.angle_gamma   90.00
#
_symmetry.space_group_name_H-M   'P 1'
#
loop_
_entity.id
_entity.type
_entity.pdbx_description
1 polymer ?
#
loop_
_entity_poly.entity_id
_entity_poly.type
_entity_poly.pdbx_seq_one_letter_code
_entity_poly.pdbx_strand_id
1 'polypeptide(L)'
;MSVANKPSTLSRLPLIDAMKGVGCVAIVLHHLAFYGPMANVVAQAAPDTIAWLFDYARLAVQMFFVLAGYLVAARVAPDAKPAELKPLQLVWGRYKRLVTPFIFAVASATLITALVRPWFEHDSLSAAPSLWQLVAHGLLIHDVLGYEALSAGVWYVAIDFQLFVATVLITLLMRSMPARLLALFPLVVIALAASSLWILNRHTELDIYAPYFFGAYGLGMLAYWSNRSALGEVAIFVILALGGMALWIDFRYPIAVALGSAMLVSLAAHRGWLESWPKPGLLTALGQRSYSIFLIHYGICVGVNAVWHRYFPEGVLINTIGMLIATLASISAGASLYRFVESRAKVFGRNGLTLLLAIVLGAALLIESLSW
;
A
#
# COMPACT_ATOMS: atom_id res chain seq x y z
N MET A 1 26.85 -24.32 18.08
CA MET A 1 25.38 -24.33 18.20
C MET A 1 24.83 -23.09 17.51
N SER A 2 24.20 -23.29 16.35
CA SER A 2 23.64 -22.21 15.53
C SER A 2 22.34 -21.71 16.18
N VAL A 3 22.34 -20.48 16.69
CA VAL A 3 21.13 -19.81 17.18
C VAL A 3 20.30 -19.48 15.95
N ALA A 4 19.30 -20.32 15.68
CA ALA A 4 18.24 -20.03 14.74
C ALA A 4 17.59 -18.69 15.14
N ASN A 5 17.74 -17.70 14.27
CA ASN A 5 17.08 -16.40 14.41
C ASN A 5 15.56 -16.63 14.32
N LYS A 6 14.91 -16.79 15.47
CA LYS A 6 13.44 -16.73 15.55
C LYS A 6 13.03 -15.36 15.01
N PRO A 7 12.09 -15.27 14.04
CA PRO A 7 11.52 -13.99 13.68
C PRO A 7 10.91 -13.37 14.94
N SER A 8 11.32 -12.13 15.22
CA SER A 8 10.88 -11.34 16.36
C SER A 8 9.35 -11.36 16.46
N THR A 9 8.83 -11.87 17.58
CA THR A 9 7.42 -11.82 17.96
C THR A 9 7.02 -10.38 18.28
N LEU A 10 6.88 -9.54 17.25
CA LEU A 10 5.86 -8.50 17.32
C LEU A 10 4.55 -9.26 17.55
N SER A 11 3.89 -8.99 18.68
CA SER A 11 2.53 -9.45 18.97
C SER A 11 1.75 -9.46 17.67
N ARG A 12 1.35 -10.64 17.19
CA ARG A 12 0.58 -10.71 15.95
C ARG A 12 -0.70 -9.94 16.23
N LEU A 13 -1.06 -9.02 15.34
CA LEU A 13 -2.30 -8.25 15.44
C LEU A 13 -3.27 -8.80 14.37
N PRO A 14 -3.94 -9.95 14.61
CA PRO A 14 -4.83 -10.58 13.64
C PRO A 14 -5.80 -9.63 12.98
N LEU A 15 -6.38 -8.68 13.71
CA LEU A 15 -7.32 -7.72 13.12
C LEU A 15 -6.65 -6.86 12.05
N ILE A 16 -5.46 -6.33 12.34
CA ILE A 16 -4.70 -5.51 11.38
C ILE A 16 -4.35 -6.34 10.15
N ASP A 17 -3.93 -7.60 10.34
CA ASP A 17 -3.67 -8.49 9.21
C ASP A 17 -4.96 -8.77 8.42
N ALA A 18 -6.09 -9.07 9.07
CA ALA A 18 -7.35 -9.32 8.39
C ALA A 18 -7.85 -8.10 7.60
N MET A 19 -7.76 -6.90 8.19
CA MET A 19 -8.07 -5.64 7.52
C MET A 19 -7.22 -5.46 6.27
N LYS A 20 -5.89 -5.67 6.36
CA LYS A 20 -5.00 -5.65 5.19
C LYS A 20 -5.39 -6.70 4.16
N GLY A 21 -5.84 -7.88 4.59
CA GLY A 21 -6.32 -8.94 3.69
C GLY A 21 -7.53 -8.50 2.89
N VAL A 22 -8.54 -7.93 3.56
CA VAL A 22 -9.74 -7.38 2.91
C VAL A 22 -9.37 -6.24 1.96
N GLY A 23 -8.57 -5.28 2.43
CA GLY A 23 -8.14 -4.14 1.61
C GLY A 23 -7.34 -4.57 0.39
N CYS A 24 -6.47 -5.57 0.53
CA CYS A 24 -5.69 -6.11 -0.57
C CYS A 24 -6.59 -6.70 -1.66
N VAL A 25 -7.57 -7.53 -1.29
CA VAL A 25 -8.53 -8.11 -2.25
C VAL A 25 -9.37 -7.00 -2.89
N ALA A 26 -9.83 -6.01 -2.13
CA ALA A 26 -10.56 -4.88 -2.67
C ALA A 26 -9.74 -4.11 -3.73
N ILE A 27 -8.45 -3.89 -3.50
CA ILE A 27 -7.56 -3.24 -4.48
C ILE A 27 -7.35 -4.09 -5.73
N VAL A 28 -7.19 -5.41 -5.60
CA VAL A 28 -7.08 -6.30 -6.77
C VAL A 28 -8.36 -6.23 -7.61
N LEU A 29 -9.53 -6.29 -6.97
CA LEU A 29 -10.81 -6.20 -7.65
C LEU A 29 -11.06 -4.82 -8.25
N HIS A 30 -10.65 -3.74 -7.58
CA HIS A 30 -10.68 -2.38 -8.13
C HIS A 30 -9.90 -2.32 -9.43
N HIS A 31 -8.65 -2.78 -9.43
CA HIS A 31 -7.83 -2.74 -10.63
C HIS A 31 -8.31 -3.70 -11.71
N LEU A 32 -9.00 -4.79 -11.38
CA LEU A 32 -9.69 -5.61 -12.40
C LEU A 32 -10.91 -4.90 -13.00
N ALA A 33 -11.66 -4.16 -12.19
CA ALA A 33 -12.77 -3.35 -12.68
C ALA A 33 -12.29 -2.14 -13.50
N PHE A 34 -11.13 -1.59 -13.15
CA PHE A 34 -10.51 -0.45 -13.82
C PHE A 34 -9.75 -0.86 -15.10
N TYR A 35 -9.03 -2.00 -15.07
CA TYR A 35 -8.23 -2.47 -16.18
C TYR A 35 -8.94 -3.58 -16.95
N GLY A 36 -9.25 -3.26 -18.21
CA GLY A 36 -9.34 -4.23 -19.27
C GLY A 36 -10.75 -4.68 -19.64
N PRO A 37 -10.84 -5.41 -20.76
CA PRO A 37 -12.10 -5.69 -21.44
C PRO A 37 -13.00 -6.67 -20.69
N MET A 38 -12.47 -7.52 -19.80
CA MET A 38 -13.28 -8.48 -19.06
C MET A 38 -14.35 -7.78 -18.20
N ALA A 39 -13.95 -6.73 -17.47
CA ALA A 39 -14.87 -5.97 -16.63
C ALA A 39 -15.94 -5.25 -17.44
N ASN A 40 -15.61 -4.75 -18.63
CA ASN A 40 -16.57 -4.12 -19.56
C ASN A 40 -17.66 -5.11 -19.99
N VAL A 41 -17.31 -6.38 -20.23
CA VAL A 41 -18.29 -7.42 -20.57
C VAL A 41 -19.16 -7.76 -19.35
N VAL A 42 -18.57 -7.91 -18.17
CA VAL A 42 -19.34 -8.23 -16.94
C VAL A 42 -20.26 -7.08 -16.54
N ALA A 43 -19.85 -5.82 -16.79
CA ALA A 43 -20.66 -4.63 -16.53
C ALA A 43 -21.99 -4.61 -17.31
N GLN A 44 -22.11 -5.33 -18.42
CA GLN A 44 -23.38 -5.43 -19.15
C GLN A 44 -24.48 -6.13 -18.34
N ALA A 45 -24.10 -7.06 -17.45
CA ALA A 45 -25.04 -7.80 -16.60
C ALA A 45 -25.03 -7.35 -15.14
N ALA A 46 -23.92 -6.77 -14.67
CA ALA A 46 -23.75 -6.29 -13.29
C ALA A 46 -23.12 -4.89 -13.23
N PRO A 47 -23.74 -3.87 -13.86
CA PRO A 47 -23.15 -2.53 -14.00
C PRO A 47 -22.85 -1.89 -12.64
N ASP A 48 -23.80 -1.97 -11.71
CA ASP A 48 -23.64 -1.37 -10.38
C ASP A 48 -22.51 -2.00 -9.58
N THR A 49 -22.26 -3.31 -9.77
CA THR A 49 -21.17 -4.01 -9.07
C THR A 49 -19.81 -3.58 -9.59
N ILE A 50 -19.64 -3.51 -10.92
CA ILE A 50 -18.39 -3.07 -11.53
C ILE A 50 -18.14 -1.59 -11.24
N ALA A 51 -19.17 -0.74 -11.32
CA ALA A 51 -19.09 0.67 -10.94
C ALA A 51 -18.68 0.84 -9.48
N TRP A 52 -19.27 0.05 -8.57
CA TRP A 52 -18.89 0.12 -7.15
C TRP A 52 -17.41 -0.28 -6.91
N LEU A 53 -16.93 -1.32 -7.58
CA LEU A 53 -15.52 -1.73 -7.51
C LEU A 53 -14.60 -0.65 -8.11
N PHE A 54 -15.01 -0.03 -9.21
CA PHE A 54 -14.28 1.04 -9.86
C PHE A 54 -14.16 2.28 -8.94
N ASP A 55 -15.26 2.76 -8.39
CA ASP A 55 -15.28 4.02 -7.64
C ASP A 55 -14.78 3.89 -6.19
N TYR A 56 -15.20 2.82 -5.51
CA TYR A 56 -15.10 2.73 -4.04
C TYR A 56 -14.06 1.74 -3.54
N ALA A 57 -13.75 0.65 -4.26
CA ALA A 57 -12.82 -0.35 -3.73
C ALA A 57 -11.37 0.21 -3.62
N ARG A 58 -11.00 1.21 -4.42
CA ARG A 58 -9.73 1.96 -4.28
C ARG A 58 -9.58 2.67 -2.93
N LEU A 59 -10.68 3.00 -2.26
CA LEU A 59 -10.66 3.70 -0.99
C LEU A 59 -10.01 2.87 0.12
N ALA A 60 -9.84 1.56 -0.07
CA ALA A 60 -9.07 0.69 0.80
C ALA A 60 -7.63 1.19 1.04
N VAL A 61 -7.05 1.97 0.13
CA VAL A 61 -5.74 2.63 0.33
C VAL A 61 -5.74 3.51 1.59
N GLN A 62 -6.84 4.19 1.90
CA GLN A 62 -6.93 5.07 3.07
C GLN A 62 -6.81 4.28 4.37
N MET A 63 -7.45 3.11 4.44
CA MET A 63 -7.27 2.17 5.55
C MET A 63 -5.80 1.76 5.69
N PHE A 64 -5.09 1.48 4.59
CA PHE A 64 -3.66 1.14 4.67
C PHE A 64 -2.82 2.28 5.25
N PHE A 65 -3.10 3.55 4.91
CA PHE A 65 -2.40 4.69 5.53
C PHE A 65 -2.68 4.80 7.04
N VAL A 66 -3.92 4.61 7.47
CA VAL A 66 -4.25 4.56 8.92
C VAL A 66 -3.46 3.44 9.61
N LEU A 67 -3.46 2.23 9.06
CA LEU A 67 -2.74 1.10 9.64
C LEU A 67 -1.22 1.31 9.65
N ALA A 68 -0.67 1.98 8.62
CA ALA A 68 0.74 2.35 8.56
C ALA A 68 1.09 3.35 9.68
N GLY A 69 0.28 4.39 9.86
CA GLY A 69 0.44 5.36 10.95
C GLY A 69 0.36 4.72 12.34
N TYR A 70 -0.62 3.83 12.55
CA TYR A 70 -0.75 3.06 13.79
C TYR A 70 0.52 2.26 14.12
N LEU A 71 1.05 1.52 13.13
CA LEU A 71 2.24 0.69 13.31
C LEU A 71 3.52 1.52 13.47
N VAL A 72 3.57 2.71 12.88
CA VAL A 72 4.72 3.60 12.99
C VAL A 72 4.73 4.32 14.33
N ALA A 73 3.59 4.78 14.84
CA ALA A 73 3.47 5.33 16.20
C ALA A 73 4.01 4.34 17.25
N ALA A 74 3.66 3.05 17.12
CA ALA A 74 4.18 1.98 17.97
C ALA A 74 5.71 1.89 18.02
N ARG A 75 6.38 2.34 16.96
CA ARG A 75 7.85 2.26 16.82
C ARG A 75 8.55 3.57 17.18
N VAL A 76 8.01 4.70 16.76
CA VAL A 76 8.69 6.00 16.87
C VAL A 76 8.23 6.83 18.05
N ALA A 77 7.04 6.55 18.60
CA ALA A 77 6.49 7.29 19.73
C ALA A 77 5.47 6.45 20.52
N PRO A 78 5.86 5.31 21.12
CA PRO A 78 4.92 4.39 21.78
C PRO A 78 4.12 5.06 22.91
N ASP A 79 4.77 5.84 23.76
CA ASP A 79 4.10 6.51 24.89
C ASP A 79 3.62 7.93 24.54
N ALA A 80 3.28 8.16 23.26
CA ALA A 80 2.96 9.49 22.72
C ALA A 80 4.09 10.53 22.90
N LYS A 81 5.31 10.04 23.09
CA LYS A 81 6.55 10.82 23.21
C LYS A 81 7.57 10.29 22.21
N PRO A 82 8.38 11.15 21.58
CA PRO A 82 9.32 10.73 20.55
C PRO A 82 10.39 9.82 21.16
N ALA A 83 10.52 8.62 20.60
CA ALA A 83 11.50 7.63 20.99
C ALA A 83 12.91 8.04 20.56
N GLU A 84 13.92 7.44 21.19
CA GLU A 84 15.29 7.52 20.72
C GLU A 84 15.47 6.61 19.50
N LEU A 85 15.97 7.17 18.39
CA LEU A 85 16.01 6.50 17.10
C LEU A 85 17.43 6.42 16.55
N LYS A 86 17.69 5.39 15.74
CA LYS A 86 18.84 5.33 14.81
C LYS A 86 18.34 5.62 13.40
N PRO A 87 18.13 6.90 13.02
CA PRO A 87 17.27 7.25 11.88
C PRO A 87 17.75 6.67 10.55
N LEU A 88 19.05 6.74 10.26
CA LEU A 88 19.61 6.18 9.03
C LEU A 88 19.37 4.66 8.93
N GLN A 89 19.51 3.92 10.04
CA GLN A 89 19.26 2.48 10.07
C GLN A 89 17.77 2.17 9.90
N LEU A 90 16.88 2.99 10.48
CA LEU A 90 15.43 2.83 10.36
C LEU A 90 14.94 3.09 8.94
N VAL A 91 15.33 4.21 8.35
CA VAL A 91 14.97 4.61 6.98
C VAL A 91 15.55 3.63 5.98
N TRP A 92 16.84 3.30 6.08
CA TRP A 92 17.46 2.33 5.18
C TRP A 92 16.86 0.93 5.31
N GLY A 93 16.51 0.51 6.53
CA GLY A 93 15.83 -0.75 6.78
C GLY A 93 14.43 -0.78 6.14
N ARG A 94 13.66 0.31 6.26
CA ARG A 94 12.34 0.44 5.64
C ARG A 94 12.45 0.46 4.11
N TYR A 95 13.34 1.29 3.57
CA TYR A 95 13.59 1.38 2.12
C TYR A 95 13.92 0.02 1.53
N LYS A 96 14.90 -0.71 2.08
CA LYS A 96 15.27 -2.05 1.61
C LYS A 96 14.08 -3.02 1.63
N ARG A 97 13.28 -3.00 2.70
CA ARG A 97 12.10 -3.87 2.80
C ARG A 97 11.06 -3.55 1.73
N LEU A 98 10.87 -2.27 1.40
CA LEU A 98 9.91 -1.85 0.38
C LEU A 98 10.44 -2.14 -1.03
N VAL A 99 11.62 -1.63 -1.37
CA VAL A 99 12.18 -1.66 -2.73
C VAL A 99 12.45 -3.10 -3.22
N THR A 100 12.78 -4.03 -2.31
CA THR A 100 13.20 -5.39 -2.69
C THR A 100 12.12 -6.15 -3.47
N PRO A 101 10.91 -6.41 -2.94
CA PRO A 101 9.84 -7.02 -3.74
C PRO A 101 9.28 -6.08 -4.81
N PHE A 102 9.35 -4.76 -4.59
CA PHE A 102 8.86 -3.75 -5.53
C PHE A 102 9.53 -3.86 -6.90
N ILE A 103 10.86 -3.97 -6.97
CA ILE A 103 11.55 -4.06 -8.27
C ILE A 103 11.27 -5.37 -9.01
N PHE A 104 11.01 -6.47 -8.30
CA PHE A 104 10.57 -7.72 -8.93
C PHE A 104 9.18 -7.58 -9.53
N ALA A 105 8.28 -6.87 -8.84
CA ALA A 105 6.94 -6.62 -9.34
C ALA A 105 6.95 -5.69 -10.56
N VAL A 106 7.69 -4.58 -10.51
CA VAL A 106 7.87 -3.68 -11.66
C VAL A 106 8.49 -4.42 -12.84
N ALA A 107 9.56 -5.19 -12.62
CA ALA A 107 10.18 -5.98 -13.69
C ALA A 107 9.21 -6.99 -14.32
N SER A 108 8.40 -7.66 -13.49
CA SER A 108 7.39 -8.61 -13.97
C SER A 108 6.28 -7.91 -14.76
N ALA A 109 5.80 -6.76 -14.28
CA ALA A 109 4.82 -5.94 -14.98
C ALA A 109 5.35 -5.48 -16.33
N THR A 110 6.58 -4.94 -16.37
CA THR A 110 7.22 -4.53 -17.63
C THR A 110 7.36 -5.69 -18.61
N LEU A 111 7.81 -6.86 -18.15
CA LEU A 111 7.94 -8.04 -19.02
C LEU A 111 6.57 -8.49 -19.57
N ILE A 112 5.55 -8.57 -18.71
CA ILE A 112 4.21 -8.98 -19.15
C ILE A 112 3.66 -7.98 -20.15
N THR A 113 3.76 -6.68 -19.88
CA THR A 113 3.34 -5.62 -20.81
C THR A 113 4.05 -5.75 -22.16
N ALA A 114 5.38 -5.92 -22.17
CA ALA A 114 6.15 -6.11 -23.39
C ALA A 114 5.71 -7.34 -24.19
N LEU A 115 5.37 -8.45 -23.51
CA LEU A 115 4.92 -9.69 -24.15
C LEU A 115 3.52 -9.59 -24.75
N VAL A 116 2.61 -8.83 -24.13
CA VAL A 116 1.21 -8.72 -24.59
C VAL A 116 1.02 -7.59 -25.61
N ARG A 117 1.83 -6.53 -25.56
CA ARG A 117 1.69 -5.33 -26.40
C ARG A 117 1.48 -5.62 -27.89
N PRO A 118 2.20 -6.57 -28.54
CA PRO A 118 2.05 -6.78 -29.98
C PRO A 118 0.68 -7.31 -30.43
N TRP A 119 -0.15 -7.79 -29.50
CA TRP A 119 -1.44 -8.43 -29.80
C TRP A 119 -2.57 -8.02 -28.84
N PHE A 120 -2.32 -7.04 -27.96
CA PHE A 120 -3.29 -6.48 -27.03
C PHE A 120 -3.08 -4.97 -26.89
N GLU A 121 -3.62 -4.20 -27.82
CA GLU A 121 -3.60 -2.73 -27.76
C GLU A 121 -4.71 -2.24 -26.83
N HIS A 122 -4.34 -1.73 -25.65
CA HIS A 122 -5.29 -1.23 -24.67
C HIS A 122 -4.62 -0.17 -23.76
N ASP A 123 -5.37 0.86 -23.36
CA ASP A 123 -4.89 1.98 -22.51
C ASP A 123 -4.39 1.54 -21.12
N SER A 124 -4.63 0.27 -20.76
CA SER A 124 -4.10 -0.33 -19.54
C SER A 124 -2.63 -0.70 -19.63
N LEU A 125 -1.99 -0.62 -20.80
CA LEU A 125 -0.58 -0.93 -20.97
C LEU A 125 0.29 0.30 -20.71
N SER A 126 1.14 0.24 -19.69
CA SER A 126 2.20 1.24 -19.50
C SER A 126 3.11 1.32 -20.73
N ALA A 127 3.67 2.49 -21.01
CA ALA A 127 4.70 2.64 -22.05
C ALA A 127 5.97 1.84 -21.72
N ALA A 128 6.82 1.60 -22.73
CA ALA A 128 8.13 0.99 -22.53
C ALA A 128 8.97 1.87 -21.59
N PRO A 129 9.52 1.33 -20.49
CA PRO A 129 10.20 2.15 -19.51
C PRO A 129 11.58 2.59 -19.99
N SER A 130 11.91 3.85 -19.74
CA SER A 130 13.30 4.32 -19.86
C SER A 130 14.15 3.84 -18.67
N LEU A 131 15.48 3.79 -18.86
CA LEU A 131 16.41 3.47 -17.76
C LEU A 131 16.23 4.43 -16.56
N TRP A 132 16.07 5.73 -16.83
CA TRP A 132 15.92 6.74 -15.79
C TRP A 132 14.57 6.64 -15.07
N GLN A 133 13.51 6.23 -15.76
CA GLN A 133 12.22 5.93 -15.14
C GLN A 133 12.35 4.74 -14.18
N LEU A 134 13.05 3.66 -14.56
CA LEU A 134 13.32 2.52 -13.67
C LEU A 134 14.13 2.92 -12.44
N VAL A 135 15.13 3.79 -12.60
CA VAL A 135 15.91 4.34 -11.48
C VAL A 135 15.02 5.17 -10.56
N ALA A 136 14.17 6.04 -11.10
CA ALA A 136 13.24 6.86 -10.33
C ALA A 136 12.22 6.01 -9.54
N HIS A 137 11.74 4.91 -10.14
CA HIS A 137 10.90 3.92 -9.46
C HIS A 137 11.66 3.21 -8.34
N GLY A 138 12.90 2.77 -8.58
CA GLY A 138 13.75 2.15 -7.57
C GLY A 138 14.02 3.08 -6.37
N LEU A 139 14.18 4.38 -6.62
CA LEU A 139 14.36 5.40 -5.59
C LEU A 139 13.04 5.84 -4.92
N LEU A 140 11.89 5.38 -5.40
CA LEU A 140 10.55 5.77 -4.91
C LEU A 140 10.27 7.28 -5.06
N ILE A 141 10.75 7.90 -6.14
CA ILE A 141 10.57 9.34 -6.43
C ILE A 141 9.98 9.61 -7.83
N HIS A 142 9.44 8.58 -8.48
CA HIS A 142 8.95 8.65 -9.87
C HIS A 142 7.87 9.73 -10.08
N ASP A 143 6.83 9.76 -9.24
CA ASP A 143 5.76 10.77 -9.36
C ASP A 143 6.27 12.21 -9.17
N VAL A 144 7.22 12.40 -8.23
CA VAL A 144 7.83 13.72 -7.97
C VAL A 144 8.66 14.20 -9.16
N LEU A 145 9.25 13.28 -9.91
CA LEU A 145 9.99 13.58 -11.14
C LEU A 145 9.10 13.63 -12.39
N GLY A 146 7.79 13.44 -12.25
CA GLY A 146 6.82 13.46 -13.35
C GLY A 146 6.87 12.21 -14.24
N TYR A 147 7.42 11.10 -13.77
CA TYR A 147 7.37 9.84 -14.50
C TYR A 147 6.06 9.10 -14.26
N GLU A 148 5.45 8.60 -15.32
CA GLU A 148 4.27 7.72 -15.23
C GLU A 148 4.58 6.44 -14.45
N ALA A 149 3.59 5.97 -13.71
CA ALA A 149 3.65 4.73 -12.94
C ALA A 149 3.71 3.49 -13.85
N LEU A 150 4.71 2.64 -13.64
CA LEU A 150 4.89 1.38 -14.39
C LEU A 150 4.01 0.22 -13.89
N SER A 151 3.29 0.42 -12.79
CA SER A 151 2.38 -0.58 -12.23
C SER A 151 1.34 0.08 -11.34
N ALA A 152 0.18 -0.55 -11.20
CA ALA A 152 -0.80 -0.12 -10.22
C ALA A 152 -0.20 -0.15 -8.79
N GLY A 153 -0.55 0.85 -7.99
CA GLY A 153 -0.16 0.94 -6.58
C GLY A 153 1.29 1.36 -6.28
N VAL A 154 2.16 1.58 -7.28
CA VAL A 154 3.56 2.02 -7.03
C VAL A 154 3.63 3.38 -6.34
N TRP A 155 2.72 4.28 -6.66
CA TRP A 155 2.56 5.59 -6.02
C TRP A 155 2.35 5.45 -4.50
N TYR A 156 1.51 4.50 -4.07
CA TYR A 156 1.22 4.27 -2.64
C TYR A 156 2.49 3.90 -1.87
N VAL A 157 3.37 3.10 -2.48
CA VAL A 157 4.63 2.69 -1.85
C VAL A 157 5.56 3.89 -1.67
N ALA A 158 5.62 4.78 -2.67
CA ALA A 158 6.37 6.02 -2.57
C ALA A 158 5.80 6.93 -1.47
N ILE A 159 4.49 7.14 -1.43
CA ILE A 159 3.82 7.94 -0.38
C ILE A 159 4.02 7.34 1.02
N ASP A 160 3.85 6.03 1.21
CA ASP A 160 4.07 5.36 2.51
C ASP A 160 5.53 5.55 2.97
N PHE A 161 6.49 5.48 2.06
CA PHE A 161 7.88 5.75 2.37
C PHE A 161 8.12 7.23 2.72
N GLN A 162 7.56 8.17 1.96
CA GLN A 162 7.62 9.61 2.27
C GLN A 162 7.03 9.91 3.65
N LEU A 163 5.85 9.36 3.98
CA LEU A 163 5.19 9.51 5.28
C LEU A 163 6.05 8.94 6.42
N PHE A 164 6.64 7.76 6.23
CA PHE A 164 7.56 7.17 7.19
C PHE A 164 8.79 8.05 7.44
N VAL A 165 9.43 8.52 6.38
CA VAL A 165 10.60 9.42 6.46
C VAL A 165 10.23 10.72 7.16
N ALA A 166 9.14 11.37 6.75
CA ALA A 166 8.65 12.60 7.38
C ALA A 166 8.42 12.41 8.88
N THR A 167 7.78 11.30 9.27
CA THR A 167 7.52 11.00 10.68
C THR A 167 8.80 10.76 11.48
N VAL A 168 9.79 10.08 10.90
CA VAL A 168 11.13 9.93 11.51
C VAL A 168 11.79 11.29 11.68
N LEU A 169 11.76 12.15 10.67
CA LEU A 169 12.33 13.51 10.74
C LEU A 169 11.66 14.37 11.81
N ILE A 170 10.32 14.36 11.88
CA ILE A 170 9.57 15.06 12.94
C ILE A 170 9.97 14.53 14.33
N THR A 171 10.15 13.21 14.47
CA THR A 171 10.60 12.60 15.73
C THR A 171 12.01 13.07 16.12
N LEU A 172 12.94 13.15 15.16
CA LEU A 172 14.29 13.68 15.40
C LEU A 172 14.28 15.15 15.79
N LEU A 173 13.53 15.98 15.06
CA LEU A 173 13.38 17.41 15.34
C LEU A 173 12.84 17.60 16.76
N MET A 174 11.80 16.87 17.14
CA MET A 174 11.26 16.92 18.49
C MET A 174 12.26 16.43 19.53
N ARG A 175 13.07 15.42 19.24
CA ARG A 175 14.12 14.93 20.14
C ARG A 175 15.26 15.91 20.38
N SER A 176 15.48 16.84 19.45
CA SER A 176 16.45 17.94 19.61
C SER A 176 15.96 19.05 20.54
N MET A 177 14.68 19.04 20.92
CA MET A 177 14.08 20.02 21.82
C MET A 177 14.30 19.65 23.31
N PRO A 178 14.19 20.62 24.23
CA PRO A 178 14.22 20.35 25.67
C PRO A 178 13.22 19.28 26.11
N ALA A 179 13.57 18.46 27.10
CA ALA A 179 12.77 17.32 27.56
C ALA A 179 11.31 17.67 27.89
N ARG A 180 11.06 18.89 28.43
CA ARG A 180 9.72 19.40 28.72
C ARG A 180 8.81 19.54 27.48
N LEU A 181 9.39 19.77 26.30
CA LEU A 181 8.64 19.96 25.05
C LEU A 181 8.30 18.63 24.36
N LEU A 182 8.92 17.52 24.75
CA LEU A 182 8.66 16.21 24.14
C LEU A 182 7.21 15.74 24.35
N ALA A 183 6.57 16.20 25.43
CA ALA A 183 5.16 15.95 25.71
C ALA A 183 4.21 16.64 24.70
N LEU A 184 4.71 17.61 23.92
CA LEU A 184 3.94 18.30 22.87
C LEU A 184 3.93 17.53 21.54
N PHE A 185 4.63 16.39 21.44
CA PHE A 185 4.68 15.59 20.22
C PHE A 185 3.29 15.24 19.64
N PRO A 186 2.29 14.85 20.45
CA PRO A 186 0.96 14.59 19.91
C PRO A 186 0.29 15.83 19.34
N LEU A 187 0.52 17.01 19.92
CA LEU A 187 -0.01 18.27 19.39
C LEU A 187 0.57 18.58 18.02
N VAL A 188 1.85 18.28 17.79
CA VAL A 188 2.48 18.41 16.46
C VAL A 188 1.80 17.47 15.45
N VAL A 189 1.58 16.20 15.83
CA VAL A 189 0.89 15.23 14.96
C VAL A 189 -0.56 15.63 14.69
N ILE A 190 -1.28 16.13 15.70
CA ILE A 190 -2.65 16.64 15.56
C ILE A 190 -2.67 17.84 14.62
N ALA A 191 -1.75 18.80 14.76
CA ALA A 191 -1.68 19.97 13.91
C ALA A 191 -1.38 19.59 12.45
N LEU A 192 -0.45 18.66 12.22
CA LEU A 192 -0.15 18.17 10.87
C LEU A 192 -1.32 17.39 10.26
N ALA A 193 -1.99 16.56 11.06
CA ALA A 193 -3.18 15.83 10.61
C ALA A 193 -4.33 16.80 10.28
N ALA A 194 -4.55 17.82 11.09
CA ALA A 194 -5.54 18.88 10.85
C ALA A 194 -5.23 19.64 9.55
N SER A 195 -3.99 20.13 9.39
CA SER A 195 -3.54 20.80 8.16
C SER A 195 -3.74 19.93 6.92
N SER A 196 -3.40 18.65 7.04
CA SER A 196 -3.62 17.69 5.96
C SER A 196 -5.10 17.51 5.63
N LEU A 197 -5.93 17.17 6.62
CA LEU A 197 -7.35 16.85 6.40
C LEU A 197 -8.18 18.06 5.97
N TRP A 198 -7.95 19.23 6.57
CA TRP A 198 -8.80 20.41 6.40
C TRP A 198 -8.36 21.31 5.24
N ILE A 199 -7.08 21.28 4.88
CA ILE A 199 -6.50 22.18 3.88
C ILE A 199 -5.92 21.35 2.73
N LEU A 200 -4.80 20.66 2.94
CA LEU A 200 -4.01 20.07 1.85
C LEU A 200 -4.76 18.99 1.07
N ASN A 201 -5.58 18.18 1.74
CA ASN A 201 -6.33 17.09 1.11
C ASN A 201 -7.48 17.59 0.20
N ARG A 202 -7.69 18.91 0.09
CA ARG A 202 -8.65 19.52 -0.85
C ARG A 202 -7.99 19.91 -2.17
N HIS A 203 -6.66 19.81 -2.24
CA HIS A 203 -5.82 20.19 -3.37
C HIS A 203 -5.28 18.91 -4.03
N THR A 204 -5.97 18.41 -5.06
CA THR A 204 -5.65 17.13 -5.70
C THR A 204 -4.25 17.11 -6.32
N GLU A 205 -3.71 18.26 -6.72
CA GLU A 205 -2.34 18.42 -7.20
C GLU A 205 -1.26 18.01 -6.18
N LEU A 206 -1.63 17.89 -4.91
CA LEU A 206 -0.73 17.46 -3.84
C LEU A 206 -0.77 15.95 -3.57
N ASP A 207 -1.58 15.17 -4.31
CA ASP A 207 -1.75 13.73 -4.12
C ASP A 207 -0.52 12.87 -4.48
N ILE A 208 0.58 13.51 -4.87
CA ILE A 208 1.92 12.92 -5.04
C ILE A 208 2.85 13.15 -3.83
N TYR A 209 2.39 13.89 -2.81
CA TYR A 209 3.20 14.24 -1.63
C TYR A 209 2.61 13.73 -0.32
N ALA A 210 3.49 13.27 0.59
CA ALA A 210 3.10 12.82 1.94
C ALA A 210 2.19 13.78 2.73
N PRO A 211 2.35 15.12 2.72
CA PRO A 211 1.47 16.03 3.44
C PRO A 211 -0.02 15.91 3.07
N TYR A 212 -0.35 15.49 1.84
CA TYR A 212 -1.74 15.25 1.43
C TYR A 212 -2.39 14.06 2.16
N PHE A 213 -1.60 13.05 2.51
CA PHE A 213 -2.06 11.81 3.18
C PHE A 213 -1.75 11.75 4.67
N PHE A 214 -1.01 12.73 5.21
CA PHE A 214 -0.64 12.77 6.62
C PHE A 214 -1.88 12.78 7.54
N GLY A 215 -3.03 13.24 7.07
CA GLY A 215 -4.31 13.17 7.75
C GLY A 215 -4.68 11.74 8.14
N ALA A 216 -4.86 10.86 7.15
CA ALA A 216 -5.18 9.45 7.40
C ALA A 216 -4.10 8.75 8.24
N TYR A 217 -2.83 9.02 7.93
CA TYR A 217 -1.70 8.47 8.66
C TYR A 217 -1.68 8.91 10.14
N GLY A 218 -1.91 10.20 10.40
CA GLY A 218 -1.97 10.80 11.73
C GLY A 218 -3.17 10.31 12.54
N LEU A 219 -4.33 10.09 11.92
CA LEU A 219 -5.46 9.41 12.56
C LEU A 219 -5.07 8.01 13.03
N GLY A 220 -4.26 7.28 12.25
CA GLY A 220 -3.66 6.01 12.65
C GLY A 220 -2.75 6.11 13.87
N MET A 221 -1.89 7.13 13.91
CA MET A 221 -1.01 7.38 15.07
C MET A 221 -1.82 7.67 16.34
N LEU A 222 -2.86 8.50 16.23
CA LEU A 222 -3.79 8.77 17.33
C LEU A 222 -4.54 7.50 17.77
N ALA A 223 -4.92 6.65 16.81
CA ALA A 223 -5.60 5.40 17.12
C ALA A 223 -4.70 4.46 17.95
N TYR A 224 -3.40 4.44 17.69
CA TYR A 224 -2.44 3.71 18.52
C TYR A 224 -2.38 4.27 19.95
N TRP A 225 -2.32 5.58 20.09
CA TRP A 225 -2.25 6.25 21.40
C TRP A 225 -3.52 6.15 22.22
N SER A 226 -4.66 5.86 21.60
CA SER A 226 -5.96 5.79 22.27
C SER A 226 -6.05 4.79 23.42
N ASN A 227 -5.28 3.70 23.37
CA ASN A 227 -5.27 2.68 24.42
C ASN A 227 -3.87 2.39 25.00
N ARG A 228 -2.82 3.10 24.55
CA ARG A 228 -1.42 2.75 24.88
C ARG A 228 -0.58 3.92 25.37
N SER A 229 -1.19 5.06 25.66
CA SER A 229 -0.48 6.26 26.10
C SER A 229 -1.33 7.07 27.09
N ALA A 230 -0.73 8.12 27.65
CA ALA A 230 -1.43 9.07 28.52
C ALA A 230 -2.57 9.84 27.83
N LEU A 231 -2.63 9.86 26.48
CA LEU A 231 -3.79 10.44 25.78
C LEU A 231 -5.07 9.63 26.04
N GLY A 232 -4.95 8.31 26.16
CA GLY A 232 -6.09 7.43 26.38
C GLY A 232 -7.28 7.72 25.44
N GLU A 233 -8.48 7.64 25.99
CA GLU A 233 -9.73 7.85 25.24
C GLU A 233 -9.86 9.26 24.63
N VAL A 234 -9.11 10.26 25.13
CA VAL A 234 -9.09 11.61 24.53
C VAL A 234 -8.68 11.55 23.06
N ALA A 235 -7.77 10.63 22.69
CA ALA A 235 -7.38 10.46 21.29
C ALA A 235 -8.55 10.07 20.39
N ILE A 236 -9.56 9.33 20.90
CA ILE A 236 -10.76 8.96 20.13
C ILE A 236 -11.59 10.20 19.81
N PHE A 237 -11.80 11.08 20.80
CA PHE A 237 -12.51 12.35 20.58
C PHE A 237 -11.76 13.25 19.61
N VAL A 238 -10.41 13.27 19.66
CA VAL A 238 -9.59 14.01 18.70
C VAL A 238 -9.71 13.42 17.28
N ILE A 239 -9.69 12.10 17.13
CA ILE A 239 -9.92 11.42 15.83
C ILE A 239 -11.28 11.83 15.25
N LEU A 240 -12.33 11.76 16.06
CA LEU A 240 -13.69 12.16 15.68
C LEU A 240 -13.76 13.65 15.31
N ALA A 241 -13.13 14.52 16.09
CA ALA A 241 -13.10 15.96 15.81
C ALA A 241 -12.36 16.26 14.51
N LEU A 242 -11.17 15.68 14.29
CA LEU A 242 -10.37 15.89 13.10
C LEU A 242 -11.10 15.40 11.84
N GLY A 243 -11.54 14.14 11.83
CA GLY A 243 -12.21 13.54 10.67
C GLY A 243 -13.61 14.10 10.46
N GLY A 244 -14.39 14.29 11.53
CA GLY A 244 -15.75 14.84 11.47
C GLY A 244 -15.76 16.28 10.96
N MET A 245 -14.85 17.13 11.46
CA MET A 245 -14.66 18.48 10.94
C MET A 245 -14.26 18.46 9.46
N ALA A 246 -13.34 17.58 9.07
CA ALA A 246 -12.91 17.47 7.68
C ALA A 246 -14.06 17.10 6.71
N LEU A 247 -14.93 16.17 7.14
CA LEU A 247 -16.13 15.76 6.38
C LEU A 247 -17.22 16.84 6.38
N TRP A 248 -17.31 17.65 7.44
CA TRP A 248 -18.25 18.77 7.50
C TRP A 248 -17.79 19.94 6.62
N ILE A 249 -16.49 20.24 6.58
CA ILE A 249 -15.91 21.25 5.69
C ILE A 249 -16.13 20.86 4.23
N ASP A 250 -15.81 19.61 3.88
CA ASP A 250 -15.92 19.10 2.51
C ASP A 250 -15.96 17.56 2.54
N PHE A 251 -17.14 17.00 2.25
CA PHE A 251 -17.36 15.56 2.35
C PHE A 251 -16.58 14.81 1.27
N ARG A 252 -15.61 14.01 1.72
CA ARG A 252 -14.73 13.22 0.86
C ARG A 252 -14.70 11.77 1.33
N TYR A 253 -15.12 10.84 0.47
CA TYR A 253 -15.12 9.40 0.76
C TYR A 253 -13.78 8.87 1.29
N PRO A 254 -12.61 9.30 0.77
CA PRO A 254 -11.32 8.90 1.33
C PRO A 254 -11.18 9.18 2.84
N ILE A 255 -11.65 10.35 3.29
CA ILE A 255 -11.61 10.75 4.70
C ILE A 255 -12.60 9.93 5.53
N ALA A 256 -13.79 9.64 5.00
CA ALA A 256 -14.76 8.80 5.68
C ALA A 256 -14.21 7.40 5.96
N VAL A 257 -13.51 6.80 4.99
CA VAL A 257 -12.84 5.50 5.16
C VAL A 257 -11.67 5.58 6.13
N ALA A 258 -10.86 6.64 6.09
CA ALA A 258 -9.77 6.85 7.04
C ALA A 258 -10.31 6.99 8.48
N LEU A 259 -11.32 7.83 8.70
CA LEU A 259 -11.98 8.02 9.99
C LEU A 259 -12.58 6.71 10.49
N GLY A 260 -13.37 6.02 9.67
CA GLY A 260 -13.96 4.73 10.02
C GLY A 260 -12.91 3.67 10.39
N SER A 261 -11.80 3.61 9.64
CA SER A 261 -10.69 2.69 9.93
C SER A 261 -9.99 3.02 11.25
N ALA A 262 -9.74 4.31 11.53
CA ALA A 262 -9.11 4.74 12.78
C ALA A 262 -10.01 4.43 13.98
N MET A 263 -11.31 4.72 13.88
CA MET A 263 -12.30 4.41 14.90
C MET A 263 -12.42 2.90 15.15
N LEU A 264 -12.45 2.09 14.09
CA LEU A 264 -12.49 0.63 14.20
C LEU A 264 -11.27 0.09 14.95
N VAL A 265 -10.08 0.55 14.59
CA VAL A 265 -8.82 0.11 15.23
C VAL A 265 -8.74 0.58 16.68
N SER A 266 -9.14 1.81 16.99
CA SER A 266 -9.24 2.31 18.37
C SER A 266 -10.20 1.47 19.20
N LEU A 267 -11.43 1.25 18.73
CA LEU A 267 -12.42 0.44 19.44
C LEU A 267 -11.92 -0.99 19.66
N ALA A 268 -11.34 -1.60 18.63
CA ALA A 268 -10.76 -2.93 18.73
C ALA A 268 -9.59 -2.98 19.72
N ALA A 269 -8.78 -1.93 19.82
CA ALA A 269 -7.69 -1.83 20.79
C ALA A 269 -8.24 -1.86 22.22
N HIS A 270 -9.25 -1.04 22.53
CA HIS A 270 -9.88 -1.00 23.86
C HIS A 270 -10.58 -2.31 24.24
N ARG A 271 -11.13 -3.03 23.26
CA ARG A 271 -11.78 -4.33 23.45
C ARG A 271 -10.79 -5.51 23.52
N GLY A 272 -9.49 -5.28 23.34
CA GLY A 272 -8.47 -6.33 23.24
C GLY A 272 -8.62 -7.22 22.00
N TRP A 273 -9.38 -6.77 21.00
CA TRP A 273 -9.67 -7.52 19.77
C TRP A 273 -8.50 -7.49 18.79
N LEU A 274 -7.61 -6.50 18.86
CA LEU A 274 -6.45 -6.43 17.96
C LEU A 274 -5.59 -7.70 18.03
N GLU A 275 -5.40 -8.24 19.24
CA GLU A 275 -4.62 -9.45 19.50
C GLU A 275 -5.45 -10.74 19.45
N SER A 276 -6.75 -10.68 19.73
CA SER A 276 -7.59 -11.86 19.95
C SER A 276 -8.57 -12.18 18.81
N TRP A 277 -8.83 -11.24 17.90
CA TRP A 277 -9.82 -11.39 16.83
C TRP A 277 -9.35 -10.77 15.51
N PRO A 278 -9.73 -11.33 14.34
CA PRO A 278 -10.36 -12.65 14.17
C PRO A 278 -9.37 -13.77 14.49
N LYS A 279 -9.89 -15.00 14.64
CA LYS A 279 -9.00 -16.18 14.69
C LYS A 279 -8.15 -16.23 13.41
N PRO A 280 -6.86 -16.62 13.50
CA PRO A 280 -6.02 -16.76 12.33
C PRO A 280 -6.68 -17.65 11.27
N GLY A 281 -6.71 -17.15 10.03
CA GLY A 281 -7.38 -17.80 8.91
C GLY A 281 -6.99 -17.13 7.59
N LEU A 282 -7.83 -17.31 6.56
CA LEU A 282 -7.54 -16.85 5.20
C LEU A 282 -7.26 -15.35 5.13
N LEU A 283 -8.10 -14.51 5.75
CA LEU A 283 -7.93 -13.05 5.71
C LEU A 283 -6.61 -12.61 6.36
N THR A 284 -6.25 -13.19 7.50
CA THR A 284 -4.96 -12.88 8.15
C THR A 284 -3.76 -13.35 7.31
N ALA A 285 -3.89 -14.49 6.63
CA ALA A 285 -2.86 -15.01 5.74
C ALA A 285 -2.69 -14.13 4.50
N LEU A 286 -3.79 -13.63 3.92
CA LEU A 286 -3.76 -12.62 2.85
C LEU A 286 -3.12 -11.32 3.35
N GLY A 287 -3.49 -10.87 4.55
CA GLY A 287 -2.93 -9.70 5.20
C GLY A 287 -1.41 -9.71 5.33
N GLN A 288 -0.85 -10.84 5.75
CA GLN A 288 0.60 -11.02 5.88
C GLN A 288 1.33 -10.95 4.53
N ARG A 289 0.63 -11.24 3.43
CA ARG A 289 1.15 -11.20 2.05
C ARG A 289 0.67 -9.98 1.27
N SER A 290 -0.12 -9.11 1.90
CA SER A 290 -0.83 -8.01 1.25
C SER A 290 0.10 -7.11 0.45
N TYR A 291 1.29 -6.82 0.98
CA TYR A 291 2.28 -6.01 0.28
C TYR A 291 2.73 -6.64 -1.04
N SER A 292 3.17 -7.90 -1.03
CA SER A 292 3.56 -8.61 -2.25
C SER A 292 2.41 -8.77 -3.25
N ILE A 293 1.18 -9.04 -2.80
CA ILE A 293 0.00 -9.12 -3.68
C ILE A 293 -0.29 -7.74 -4.31
N PHE A 294 -0.31 -6.70 -3.48
CA PHE A 294 -0.52 -5.32 -3.90
C PHE A 294 0.52 -4.85 -4.92
N LEU A 295 1.75 -5.36 -4.87
CA LEU A 295 2.77 -5.01 -5.87
C LEU A 295 2.58 -5.74 -7.21
N ILE A 296 2.37 -7.06 -7.19
CA ILE A 296 2.46 -7.90 -8.39
C ILE A 296 1.16 -7.94 -9.20
N HIS A 297 0.01 -7.63 -8.57
CA HIS A 297 -1.31 -7.90 -9.17
C HIS A 297 -1.53 -7.21 -10.50
N TYR A 298 -1.02 -5.99 -10.71
CA TYR A 298 -1.20 -5.25 -11.96
C TYR A 298 -0.73 -6.05 -13.18
N GLY A 299 0.53 -6.49 -13.18
CA GLY A 299 1.08 -7.26 -14.30
C GLY A 299 0.28 -8.54 -14.56
N ILE A 300 -0.15 -9.22 -13.50
CA ILE A 300 -0.99 -10.41 -13.62
C ILE A 300 -2.36 -10.09 -14.20
N CYS A 301 -3.01 -9.01 -13.76
CA CYS A 301 -4.31 -8.58 -14.29
C CYS A 301 -4.20 -8.20 -15.77
N VAL A 302 -3.14 -7.50 -16.18
CA VAL A 302 -2.85 -7.17 -17.59
C VAL A 302 -2.68 -8.43 -18.42
N GLY A 303 -1.83 -9.36 -17.97
CA GLY A 303 -1.57 -10.61 -18.69
C GLY A 303 -2.82 -11.47 -18.87
N VAL A 304 -3.63 -11.61 -17.82
CA VAL A 304 -4.88 -12.39 -17.90
C VAL A 304 -5.91 -11.67 -18.79
N ASN A 305 -6.06 -10.35 -18.68
CA ASN A 305 -6.93 -9.57 -19.56
C ASN A 305 -6.57 -9.74 -21.03
N ALA A 306 -5.29 -9.67 -21.38
CA ALA A 306 -4.84 -9.85 -22.75
C ALA A 306 -5.27 -11.21 -23.30
N VAL A 307 -4.97 -12.29 -22.56
CA VAL A 307 -5.36 -13.67 -22.95
C VAL A 307 -6.88 -13.78 -23.07
N TRP A 308 -7.63 -13.25 -22.12
CA TRP A 308 -9.09 -13.33 -22.15
C TRP A 308 -9.69 -12.56 -23.31
N HIS A 309 -9.19 -11.36 -23.58
CA HIS A 309 -9.64 -10.55 -24.70
C HIS A 309 -9.45 -11.26 -26.04
N ARG A 310 -8.33 -11.98 -26.19
CA ARG A 310 -7.99 -12.67 -27.44
C ARG A 310 -8.85 -13.89 -27.72
N TYR A 311 -9.18 -14.67 -26.69
CA TYR A 311 -9.83 -15.98 -26.83
C TYR A 311 -11.28 -16.03 -26.37
N PHE A 312 -11.69 -15.13 -25.47
CA PHE A 312 -13.01 -15.08 -24.84
C PHE A 312 -13.58 -13.65 -24.79
N PRO A 313 -13.65 -12.93 -25.92
CA PRO A 313 -14.03 -11.51 -25.95
C PRO A 313 -15.48 -11.25 -25.51
N GLU A 314 -16.34 -12.26 -25.58
CA GLU A 314 -17.77 -12.16 -25.28
C GLU A 314 -18.18 -13.15 -24.19
N GLY A 315 -19.38 -12.95 -23.65
CA GLY A 315 -20.00 -13.84 -22.65
C GLY A 315 -19.69 -13.41 -21.22
N VAL A 316 -20.76 -13.06 -20.49
CA VAL A 316 -20.69 -12.58 -19.11
C VAL A 316 -20.09 -13.64 -18.18
N LEU A 317 -20.53 -14.90 -18.29
CA LEU A 317 -20.07 -15.96 -17.39
C LEU A 317 -18.57 -16.25 -17.58
N ILE A 318 -18.09 -16.35 -18.82
CA ILE A 318 -16.68 -16.67 -19.09
C ILE A 318 -15.77 -15.51 -18.68
N ASN A 319 -16.20 -14.26 -18.85
CA ASN A 319 -15.44 -13.08 -18.40
C ASN A 319 -15.47 -12.94 -16.87
N THR A 320 -16.57 -13.31 -16.21
CA THR A 320 -16.64 -13.39 -14.74
C THR A 320 -15.66 -14.43 -14.19
N ILE A 321 -15.58 -15.61 -14.84
CA ILE A 321 -14.59 -16.64 -14.51
C ILE A 321 -13.16 -16.12 -14.74
N GLY A 322 -12.94 -15.37 -15.82
CA GLY A 322 -11.67 -14.71 -16.13
C GLY A 322 -11.22 -13.74 -15.03
N MET A 323 -12.12 -12.89 -14.54
CA MET A 323 -11.84 -11.98 -13.41
C MET A 323 -11.52 -12.76 -12.12
N LEU A 324 -12.22 -13.86 -11.85
CA LEU A 324 -11.91 -14.73 -10.71
C LEU A 324 -10.53 -15.37 -10.85
N ILE A 325 -10.19 -15.88 -12.04
CA ILE A 325 -8.86 -16.44 -12.33
C ILE A 325 -7.78 -15.39 -12.17
N ALA A 326 -7.98 -14.16 -12.68
CA ALA A 326 -7.02 -13.07 -12.52
C ALA A 326 -6.81 -12.71 -11.04
N THR A 327 -7.87 -12.72 -10.24
CA THR A 327 -7.80 -12.49 -8.79
C THR A 327 -6.99 -13.59 -8.09
N LEU A 328 -7.30 -14.86 -8.35
CA LEU A 328 -6.60 -16.01 -7.75
C LEU A 328 -5.13 -16.10 -8.21
N ALA A 329 -4.85 -15.79 -9.47
CA ALA A 329 -3.51 -15.71 -10.02
C ALA A 329 -2.71 -14.59 -9.35
N SER A 330 -3.31 -13.42 -9.13
CA SER A 330 -2.68 -12.29 -8.43
C SER A 330 -2.33 -12.64 -6.99
N ILE A 331 -3.24 -13.31 -6.28
CA ILE A 331 -3.00 -13.80 -4.90
C ILE A 331 -1.88 -14.83 -4.89
N SER A 332 -1.88 -15.78 -5.83
CA SER A 332 -0.87 -16.84 -5.95
C SER A 332 0.52 -16.29 -6.30
N ALA A 333 0.59 -15.34 -7.23
CA ALA A 333 1.81 -14.63 -7.58
C ALA A 333 2.34 -13.81 -6.40
N GLY A 334 1.46 -13.12 -5.68
CA GLY A 334 1.84 -12.36 -4.48
C GLY A 334 2.31 -13.26 -3.35
N ALA A 335 1.70 -14.43 -3.16
CA ALA A 335 2.17 -15.43 -2.19
C ALA A 335 3.55 -15.98 -2.54
N SER A 336 3.84 -16.14 -3.83
CA SER A 336 5.15 -16.55 -4.34
C SER A 336 6.19 -15.46 -4.12
N LEU A 337 5.89 -14.22 -4.51
CA LEU A 337 6.75 -13.06 -4.27
C LEU A 337 7.05 -12.88 -2.78
N TYR A 338 6.04 -13.05 -1.92
CA TYR A 338 6.22 -13.00 -0.48
C TYR A 338 7.22 -14.06 0.00
N ARG A 339 7.02 -15.32 -0.37
CA ARG A 339 7.82 -16.46 0.10
C ARG A 339 9.26 -16.42 -0.40
N PHE A 340 9.47 -16.02 -1.65
CA PHE A 340 10.78 -16.09 -2.30
C PHE A 340 11.57 -14.79 -2.20
N VAL A 341 10.91 -13.64 -2.02
CA VAL A 341 11.55 -12.33 -2.03
C VAL A 341 11.30 -11.59 -0.71
N GLU A 342 10.06 -11.22 -0.40
CA GLU A 342 9.75 -10.36 0.76
C GLU A 342 10.22 -10.95 2.10
N SER A 343 10.01 -12.26 2.32
CA SER A 343 10.34 -12.91 3.59
C SER A 343 11.82 -13.28 3.75
N ARG A 344 12.68 -12.99 2.77
CA ARG A 344 14.11 -13.34 2.81
C ARG A 344 14.96 -12.18 3.31
N ALA A 345 15.90 -12.48 4.22
CA ALA A 345 16.80 -11.49 4.79
C ALA A 345 17.85 -10.93 3.80
N LYS A 346 18.22 -11.72 2.78
CA LYS A 346 19.18 -11.36 1.72
C LYS A 346 18.66 -11.83 0.36
N VAL A 347 18.05 -10.90 -0.38
CA VAL A 347 17.57 -11.16 -1.75
C VAL A 347 18.62 -10.78 -2.79
N PHE A 348 19.25 -9.62 -2.66
CA PHE A 348 20.28 -9.16 -3.59
C PHE A 348 21.66 -9.74 -3.26
N GLY A 349 22.37 -10.17 -4.30
CA GLY A 349 23.73 -10.71 -4.20
C GLY A 349 24.03 -11.71 -5.32
N ARG A 350 25.07 -12.53 -5.15
CA ARG A 350 25.39 -13.62 -6.09
C ARG A 350 24.45 -14.80 -5.88
N ASN A 351 23.21 -14.70 -6.36
CA ASN A 351 22.19 -15.75 -6.25
C ASN A 351 21.26 -15.78 -7.47
N GLY A 352 20.50 -16.87 -7.60
CA GLY A 352 19.58 -17.08 -8.73
C GLY A 352 18.43 -16.07 -8.80
N LEU A 353 18.01 -15.46 -7.68
CA LEU A 353 16.95 -14.44 -7.69
C LEU A 353 17.42 -13.12 -8.32
N THR A 354 18.65 -12.71 -8.03
CA THR A 354 19.26 -11.52 -8.64
C THR A 354 19.49 -11.75 -10.13
N LEU A 355 19.94 -12.94 -10.52
CA LEU A 355 20.08 -13.31 -11.93
C LEU A 355 18.72 -13.33 -12.64
N LEU A 356 17.69 -13.93 -12.03
CA LEU A 356 16.33 -13.95 -12.58
C LEU A 356 15.81 -12.53 -12.82
N LEU A 357 15.98 -11.63 -11.85
CA LEU A 357 15.58 -10.24 -12.00
C LEU A 357 16.28 -9.56 -13.18
N ALA A 358 17.60 -9.75 -13.31
CA ALA A 358 18.37 -9.19 -14.41
C ALA A 358 17.92 -9.75 -15.78
N ILE A 359 17.61 -11.06 -15.85
CA ILE A 359 17.09 -11.71 -17.06
C ILE A 359 15.71 -11.14 -17.41
N VAL A 360 14.80 -11.00 -16.44
CA VAL A 360 13.45 -10.46 -16.67
C VAL A 360 13.50 -9.04 -17.20
N LEU A 361 14.32 -8.17 -16.57
CA LEU A 361 14.51 -6.79 -17.03
C LEU A 361 15.16 -6.73 -18.41
N GLY A 362 16.22 -7.51 -18.64
CA GLY A 362 16.91 -7.56 -19.93
C GLY A 362 16.01 -8.06 -21.05
N ALA A 363 15.21 -9.10 -20.80
CA ALA A 363 14.25 -9.62 -21.75
C ALA A 363 13.15 -8.59 -22.07
N ALA A 364 12.61 -7.91 -21.05
CA ALA A 364 11.58 -6.90 -21.25
C ALA A 364 12.09 -5.73 -22.11
N LEU A 365 13.28 -5.21 -21.81
CA LEU A 365 13.90 -4.13 -22.59
C LEU A 365 14.24 -4.59 -24.02
N LEU A 366 14.72 -5.82 -24.18
CA LEU A 366 15.02 -6.37 -25.51
C LEU A 366 13.75 -6.52 -26.35
N ILE A 367 12.67 -7.07 -25.79
CA ILE A 367 11.38 -7.21 -26.48
C ILE A 367 10.88 -5.84 -26.94
N GLU A 368 10.86 -4.84 -26.05
CA GLU A 368 10.44 -3.48 -26.40
C GLU A 368 11.37 -2.86 -27.45
N SER A 369 12.68 -3.11 -27.42
CA SER A 369 13.60 -2.58 -28.45
C SER A 369 13.46 -3.24 -29.83
N LEU A 370 12.86 -4.43 -29.90
CA LEU A 370 12.64 -5.16 -31.16
C LEU A 370 11.25 -4.91 -31.75
N SER A 371 10.32 -4.40 -30.94
CA SER A 371 8.94 -4.13 -31.35
C SER A 371 8.70 -2.69 -31.79
N TRP A 372 9.76 -1.87 -31.83
CA TRP A 372 9.75 -0.46 -32.25
C TRP A 372 10.98 -0.08 -33.07
#